data_AF-A0A1Z7WUL8-F1
#
_entry.id   AF-A0A1Z7WUL8-F1
#
_cell.length_a   1.000
_cell.length_b   1.000
_cell.length_c   1.000
_cell.angle_alpha   90.00
_cell.angle_beta   90.00
_cell.angle_gamma   90.00
#
_symmetry.space_group_name_H-M   'P 1'
#
loop_
_entity.id
_entity.type
_entity.pdbx_description
1 polymer ?
#
loop_
_entity_poly.entity_id
_entity_poly.type
_entity_poly.pdbx_seq_one_letter_code
_entity_poly.pdbx_strand_id
1 'polypeptide(L)'
;MHSKNIISLSILTILNPIFDPKAFDILEDEITVVIDEEMTLKGTFRDMIYPIYNKHFSEDDLKKMVALNNTEFGKKMIRVMPLITQEGMQAGQSLGPKIQERILARFKNEGIE
;
A
#
# COMPACT_ATOMS: atom_id res chain seq x y z
N MET A 1 0.65 9.73 -8.57
CA MET A 1 -0.78 9.94 -8.85
C MET A 1 -1.70 8.79 -8.41
N HIS A 2 -1.20 7.61 -7.99
CA HIS A 2 -2.06 6.47 -7.58
C HIS A 2 -2.45 6.43 -6.09
N SER A 3 -1.78 7.13 -5.17
CA SER A 3 -2.13 7.06 -3.73
C SER A 3 -3.38 7.86 -3.36
N LYS A 4 -3.73 8.92 -4.11
CA LYS A 4 -4.92 9.74 -3.85
C LYS A 4 -6.22 8.92 -3.98
N ASN A 5 -6.27 7.97 -4.92
CA ASN A 5 -7.48 7.18 -5.17
C ASN A 5 -7.77 6.17 -4.06
N ILE A 6 -6.76 5.56 -3.45
CA ILE A 6 -6.96 4.48 -2.46
C ILE A 6 -7.52 5.03 -1.13
N ILE A 7 -7.07 6.23 -0.73
CA ILE A 7 -7.57 6.89 0.49
C ILE A 7 -9.03 7.33 0.31
N SER A 8 -9.36 7.90 -0.86
CA SER A 8 -10.73 8.32 -1.20
C SER A 8 -11.72 7.15 -1.17
N LEU A 9 -11.40 5.99 -1.76
CA LEU A 9 -12.28 4.83 -1.76
C LEU A 9 -12.52 4.20 -0.37
N SER A 10 -11.52 4.25 0.51
CA SER A 10 -11.61 3.65 1.85
C SER A 10 -12.59 4.42 2.75
N ILE A 11 -12.65 5.75 2.60
CA ILE A 11 -13.56 6.62 3.36
C ILE A 11 -14.99 6.56 2.79
N LEU A 12 -15.14 6.44 1.47
CA LEU A 12 -16.44 6.24 0.81
C LEU A 12 -17.16 4.97 1.30
N THR A 13 -16.43 3.95 1.73
CA THR A 13 -17.02 2.72 2.28
C THR A 13 -17.58 2.90 3.70
N ILE A 14 -17.10 3.90 4.45
CA ILE A 14 -17.54 4.21 5.83
C ILE A 14 -18.85 5.01 5.82
N LEU A 15 -19.17 5.69 4.72
CA LEU A 15 -20.26 6.66 4.66
C LEU A 15 -21.35 6.16 3.67
N ASN A 16 -22.58 6.00 4.16
CA ASN A 16 -23.76 5.41 3.49
C ASN A 16 -24.15 6.14 2.16
N PRO A 17 -24.91 5.53 1.21
CA PRO A 17 -24.87 5.84 -0.23
C PRO A 17 -25.70 7.03 -0.72
N ILE A 18 -25.90 8.08 0.09
CA ILE A 18 -26.58 9.31 -0.37
C ILE A 18 -25.73 10.52 0.01
N PHE A 19 -24.70 10.82 -0.79
CA PHE A 19 -23.95 12.07 -0.67
C PHE A 19 -24.57 13.15 -1.55
N ASP A 20 -24.84 14.30 -0.94
CA ASP A 20 -24.97 15.56 -1.66
C ASP A 20 -23.68 15.79 -2.46
N PRO A 21 -23.73 16.11 -3.76
CA PRO A 21 -22.54 16.42 -4.57
C PRO A 21 -21.58 17.41 -3.90
N LYS A 22 -22.10 18.38 -3.13
CA LYS A 22 -21.27 19.34 -2.38
C LYS A 22 -20.46 18.70 -1.26
N ALA A 23 -20.94 17.61 -0.66
CA ALA A 23 -20.18 16.87 0.35
C ALA A 23 -18.99 16.14 -0.27
N PHE A 24 -19.09 15.73 -1.55
CA PHE A 24 -17.98 15.15 -2.29
C PHE A 24 -16.91 16.19 -2.61
N ASP A 25 -17.32 17.38 -3.08
CA ASP A 25 -16.40 18.48 -3.38
C ASP A 25 -15.60 18.90 -2.13
N ILE A 26 -16.28 19.06 -0.98
CA ILE A 26 -15.64 19.40 0.29
C ILE A 26 -14.66 18.29 0.74
N LEU A 27 -15.03 17.02 0.57
CA LEU A 27 -14.17 15.90 0.92
C LEU A 27 -12.89 15.89 0.09
N GLU A 28 -13.01 16.08 -1.23
CA GLU A 28 -11.85 16.10 -2.13
C GLU A 28 -10.92 17.28 -1.83
N ASP A 29 -11.50 18.45 -1.58
CA ASP A 29 -10.76 19.67 -1.20
C ASP A 29 -10.00 19.46 0.12
N GLU A 30 -10.67 18.98 1.17
CA GLU A 30 -10.05 18.73 2.48
C GLU A 30 -8.97 17.65 2.42
N ILE A 31 -9.18 16.56 1.66
CA ILE A 31 -8.15 15.53 1.45
C ILE A 31 -6.92 16.15 0.78
N THR A 32 -7.13 17.00 -0.22
CA THR A 32 -6.03 17.66 -0.94
C THR A 32 -5.28 18.62 -0.03
N VAL A 33 -6.00 19.44 0.75
CA VAL A 33 -5.42 20.38 1.71
C VAL A 33 -4.60 19.64 2.77
N VAL A 34 -5.16 18.60 3.41
CA VAL A 34 -4.44 17.83 4.44
C VAL A 34 -3.21 17.14 3.88
N ILE A 35 -3.29 16.56 2.69
CA ILE A 35 -2.12 15.96 2.04
C ILE A 35 -1.04 17.01 1.78
N ASP A 36 -1.40 18.16 1.21
CA ASP A 36 -0.42 19.21 0.90
C ASP A 36 0.16 19.85 2.17
N GLU A 37 -0.65 20.05 3.21
CA GLU A 37 -0.21 20.57 4.51
C GLU A 37 0.79 19.63 5.17
N GLU A 38 0.46 18.35 5.29
CA GLU A 38 1.26 17.38 6.03
C GLU A 38 2.47 16.88 5.23
N MET A 39 2.35 16.74 3.89
CA MET A 39 3.46 16.28 3.04
C MET A 39 4.43 17.39 2.63
N THR A 40 3.94 18.63 2.47
CA THR A 40 4.70 19.70 1.80
C THR A 40 4.98 20.89 2.72
N LEU A 41 3.98 21.36 3.48
CA LEU A 41 4.09 22.64 4.20
C LEU A 41 4.62 22.50 5.62
N LYS A 42 4.17 21.49 6.38
CA LYS A 42 4.54 21.31 7.80
C LYS A 42 5.72 20.36 8.01
N GLY A 43 6.08 19.56 7.00
CA GLY A 43 7.16 18.58 7.10
C GLY A 43 6.87 17.40 8.03
N THR A 44 5.66 17.28 8.57
CA THR A 44 5.25 16.21 9.49
C THR A 44 5.39 14.83 8.88
N PHE A 45 5.08 14.68 7.59
CA PHE A 45 5.33 13.43 6.87
C PHE A 45 6.83 13.10 6.80
N ARG A 46 7.66 14.11 6.55
CA ARG A 46 9.11 13.96 6.54
C ARG A 46 9.62 13.49 7.90
N ASP A 47 9.13 14.10 8.99
CA ASP A 47 9.52 13.78 10.35
C ASP A 47 9.07 12.37 10.78
N MET A 48 7.97 11.85 10.21
CA MET A 48 7.55 10.46 10.42
C MET A 48 8.40 9.46 9.63
N ILE A 49 8.78 9.77 8.39
CA ILE A 49 9.47 8.83 7.49
C ILE A 49 10.98 8.75 7.76
N TYR A 50 11.63 9.86 8.10
CA TYR A 50 13.06 9.92 8.38
C TYR A 50 13.54 8.89 9.44
N PRO A 51 12.90 8.78 10.62
CA PRO A 51 13.34 7.82 11.63
C PRO A 51 13.15 6.36 11.17
N ILE A 52 12.17 6.07 10.31
CA ILE A 52 11.96 4.72 9.74
C ILE A 52 13.13 4.36 8.84
N TYR A 53 13.54 5.24 7.92
CA TYR A 53 14.70 4.97 7.07
C TYR A 53 16.00 4.90 7.86
N ASN A 54 16.22 5.83 8.81
CA ASN A 54 17.41 5.86 9.66
C ASN A 54 17.56 4.59 10.53
N LYS A 55 16.45 3.94 10.89
CA LYS A 55 16.47 2.66 11.63
C LYS A 55 17.02 1.50 10.81
N HIS A 56 16.88 1.54 9.49
CA HIS A 56 17.15 0.39 8.62
C HIS A 56 18.30 0.63 7.62
N PHE A 57 18.68 1.89 7.37
CA PHE A 57 19.66 2.26 6.36
C PHE A 57 20.64 3.29 6.91
N SER A 58 21.93 3.11 6.58
CA SER A 58 22.93 4.16 6.76
C SER A 58 22.79 5.24 5.69
N GLU A 59 23.41 6.41 5.91
CA GLU A 59 23.45 7.48 4.91
C GLU A 59 24.05 7.01 3.57
N ASP A 60 25.08 6.17 3.62
CA ASP A 60 25.71 5.61 2.42
C ASP A 60 24.78 4.65 1.67
N ASP A 61 23.96 3.88 2.38
CA ASP A 61 22.97 3.01 1.76
C ASP A 61 21.86 3.82 1.08
N LEU A 62 21.44 4.94 1.68
CA LEU A 62 20.49 5.87 1.07
C LEU A 62 21.08 6.50 -0.20
N LYS A 63 22.36 6.90 -0.19
CA LYS A 63 23.05 7.42 -1.40
C LYS A 63 23.09 6.38 -2.51
N LYS A 64 23.40 5.11 -2.19
CA LYS A 64 23.37 4.01 -3.16
C LYS A 64 21.97 3.77 -3.70
N MET A 65 20.94 3.83 -2.84
CA MET A 65 19.54 3.69 -3.24
C MET A 65 19.14 4.79 -4.23
N VAL A 66 19.49 6.05 -3.95
CA VAL A 66 19.25 7.18 -4.87
C VAL A 66 19.97 6.96 -6.21
N ALA A 67 21.24 6.54 -6.18
CA ALA A 67 22.01 6.26 -7.39
C ALA A 67 21.35 5.14 -8.24
N LEU A 68 20.91 4.05 -7.61
CA LEU A 68 20.20 2.97 -8.28
C LEU A 68 18.87 3.44 -8.87
N ASN A 69 18.09 4.19 -8.11
CA ASN A 69 16.78 4.71 -8.53
C ASN A 69 16.86 5.65 -9.74
N ASN A 70 18.03 6.27 -9.98
CA ASN A 70 18.27 7.10 -11.17
C ASN A 70 18.57 6.30 -12.44
N THR A 71 18.89 5.00 -12.33
CA THR A 71 19.09 4.11 -13.49
C THR A 71 17.76 3.69 -14.11
N GLU A 72 17.77 3.31 -15.39
CA GLU A 72 16.57 2.78 -16.06
C GLU A 72 16.03 1.50 -15.39
N PHE A 73 16.92 0.66 -14.87
CA PHE A 73 16.54 -0.50 -14.08
C PHE A 73 15.87 -0.12 -12.75
N GLY A 74 16.46 0.80 -11.99
CA GLY A 74 15.89 1.27 -10.72
C GLY A 74 14.50 1.90 -10.89
N LYS A 75 14.33 2.76 -11.91
CA LYS A 75 13.01 3.31 -12.28
C LYS A 75 12.01 2.22 -12.65
N LYS A 76 12.43 1.18 -13.38
CA LYS A 76 11.58 0.02 -13.68
C LYS A 76 11.17 -0.69 -12.39
N MET A 77 12.11 -0.98 -11.50
CA MET A 77 11.86 -1.64 -10.21
C MET A 77 10.82 -0.87 -9.38
N ILE A 78 10.98 0.44 -9.23
CA ILE A 78 10.00 1.29 -8.50
C ILE A 78 8.59 1.13 -9.08
N ARG A 79 8.45 1.09 -10.41
CA ARG A 79 7.14 0.95 -11.06
C ARG A 79 6.53 -0.44 -10.93
N VAL A 80 7.34 -1.50 -11.04
CA VAL A 80 6.82 -2.87 -11.19
C VAL A 80 6.82 -3.68 -9.90
N MET A 81 7.65 -3.34 -8.90
CA MET A 81 7.69 -4.08 -7.63
C MET A 81 6.33 -4.09 -6.89
N PRO A 82 5.57 -2.98 -6.81
CA PRO A 82 4.23 -3.03 -6.20
C PRO A 82 3.28 -3.97 -6.94
N LEU A 83 3.34 -3.99 -8.27
CA LEU A 83 2.52 -4.88 -9.11
C LEU A 83 2.89 -6.34 -8.89
N ILE A 84 4.18 -6.65 -8.87
CA ILE A 84 4.67 -8.01 -8.59
C ILE A 84 4.24 -8.47 -7.20
N THR A 85 4.32 -7.60 -6.17
CA THR A 85 3.83 -7.92 -4.82
C THR A 85 2.32 -8.21 -4.85
N GLN A 86 1.54 -7.39 -5.55
CA GLN A 86 0.09 -7.58 -5.68
C GLN A 86 -0.26 -8.90 -6.40
N GLU A 87 0.37 -9.17 -7.54
CA GLU A 87 0.19 -10.40 -8.32
C GLU A 87 0.61 -11.63 -7.50
N GLY A 88 1.72 -11.53 -6.74
CA GLY A 88 2.18 -12.58 -5.85
C GLY A 88 1.18 -12.89 -4.74
N MET A 89 0.56 -11.87 -4.14
CA MET A 89 -0.50 -12.07 -3.15
C MET A 89 -1.72 -12.77 -3.76
N GLN A 90 -2.15 -12.36 -4.95
CA GLN A 90 -3.26 -13.01 -5.66
C GLN A 90 -2.97 -14.47 -6.00
N ALA A 91 -1.75 -14.76 -6.48
CA ALA A 91 -1.31 -16.12 -6.74
C ALA A 91 -1.31 -16.96 -5.45
N GLY A 92 -0.85 -16.40 -4.33
CA GLY A 92 -0.89 -17.07 -3.02
C GLY A 92 -2.32 -17.37 -2.55
N GLN A 93 -3.24 -16.42 -2.71
CA GLN A 93 -4.66 -16.61 -2.37
C GLN A 93 -5.30 -17.77 -3.15
N SER A 94 -4.89 -17.98 -4.41
CA SER A 94 -5.39 -19.09 -5.23
C SER A 94 -5.06 -20.48 -4.67
N LEU A 95 -4.09 -20.58 -3.76
CA LEU A 95 -3.72 -21.84 -3.11
C LEU A 95 -4.67 -22.25 -1.98
N GLY A 96 -5.48 -21.32 -1.45
CA GLY A 96 -6.37 -21.55 -0.31
C GLY A 96 -7.26 -22.79 -0.46
N PRO A 97 -8.01 -22.96 -1.56
CA PRO A 97 -8.84 -24.15 -1.79
C PRO A 97 -8.04 -25.46 -1.76
N LYS A 98 -6.86 -25.48 -2.38
CA LYS A 98 -5.99 -26.67 -2.39
C LYS A 98 -5.43 -27.01 -1.01
N ILE A 99 -5.12 -25.99 -0.21
CA ILE A 99 -4.69 -26.16 1.18
C ILE A 99 -5.84 -26.74 2.00
N GLN A 100 -7.05 -26.18 1.87
CA GLN A 100 -8.25 -26.66 2.55
C GLN A 100 -8.55 -28.13 2.21
N GLU A 101 -8.52 -28.48 0.92
CA GLU A 101 -8.72 -29.86 0.45
C GLU A 101 -7.73 -30.82 1.13
N ARG A 102 -6.45 -30.45 1.17
CA ARG A 102 -5.40 -31.28 1.78
C ARG A 102 -5.55 -31.42 3.29
N ILE A 103 -5.97 -30.36 3.98
CA ILE A 103 -6.24 -30.40 5.43
C ILE A 103 -7.40 -31.35 5.72
N LEU A 104 -8.53 -31.22 5.01
CA LEU A 104 -9.71 -32.07 5.19
C LEU A 104 -9.40 -33.54 4.89
N ALA A 105 -8.64 -33.82 3.84
CA ALA A 105 -8.19 -35.17 3.52
C ALA A 105 -7.34 -35.77 4.65
N ARG A 106 -6.46 -34.97 5.26
CA ARG A 106 -5.61 -35.40 6.37
C ARG A 106 -6.40 -35.63 7.65
N PHE A 107 -7.33 -34.74 7.98
CA PHE A 107 -8.24 -34.91 9.14
C PHE A 107 -9.03 -36.20 9.04
N LYS A 108 -9.61 -36.49 7.87
CA LYS A 108 -10.31 -37.75 7.61
C LYS A 108 -9.41 -38.98 7.82
N ASN A 109 -8.16 -38.93 7.36
CA ASN A 109 -7.21 -40.03 7.51
C ASN A 109 -6.75 -40.24 8.96
N GLU A 110 -6.72 -39.18 9.77
CA GLU A 110 -6.31 -39.21 11.17
C GLU A 110 -7.51 -39.39 12.13
N GLY A 111 -8.75 -39.47 11.62
CA GLY A 111 -9.96 -39.65 12.43
C GLY A 111 -10.35 -38.40 13.23
N ILE A 112 -9.95 -37.21 12.74
CA ILE A 112 -10.28 -35.92 13.35
C ILE A 112 -11.56 -35.40 12.67
N GLU A 113 -12.63 -35.23 13.44
CA GLU A 113 -13.90 -34.60 13.02
C GLU A 113 -13.94 -33.10 13.35
#